data_AF-A0A2P5M233-F1
#
_entry.id   AF-A0A2P5M233-F1
#
_cell.length_a   1.000
_cell.length_b   1.000
_cell.length_c   1.000
_cell.angle_alpha   90.00
_cell.angle_beta   90.00
_cell.angle_gamma   90.00
#
_symmetry.space_group_name_H-M   'P 1'
#
loop_
_entity.id
_entity.type
_entity.pdbx_description
1 polymer ?
#
loop_
_entity_poly.entity_id
_entity_poly.type
_entity_poly.pdbx_seq_one_letter_code
_entity_poly.pdbx_strand_id
1 'polypeptide(L)'
;HLEKSGAVFKQSQKHGRKPNTLPSQSDRVPKLKKIEALLAEAGRPWGYAEAMAQHMYKKEKLEFCSHDELAGIIAGLVKNAKREGRRTS
;
A
#
# COMPACT_ATOMS: atom_id res chain seq x y z
N HIS A 1 16.61 -23.84 -6.71
CA HIS A 1 17.29 -22.57 -6.37
C HIS A 1 16.34 -21.44 -6.80
N LEU A 2 15.67 -20.76 -5.86
CA LEU A 2 14.61 -19.78 -6.18
C LEU A 2 15.24 -18.40 -6.39
N GLU A 3 15.25 -17.93 -7.63
CA GLU A 3 15.79 -16.60 -7.98
C GLU A 3 14.90 -15.50 -7.40
N LYS A 4 15.49 -14.71 -6.50
CA LYS A 4 14.87 -13.51 -5.92
C LYS A 4 15.04 -12.36 -6.91
N SER A 5 14.05 -12.10 -7.74
CA SER A 5 13.93 -10.81 -8.45
C SER A 5 13.69 -9.70 -7.41
N GLY A 6 14.77 -9.08 -6.95
CA GLY A 6 14.74 -7.91 -6.08
C GLY A 6 14.33 -6.68 -6.88
N ALA A 7 13.08 -6.25 -6.74
CA ALA A 7 12.65 -4.94 -7.20
C ALA A 7 13.23 -3.86 -6.26
N VAL A 8 14.33 -3.25 -6.67
CA VAL A 8 14.99 -2.16 -5.93
C VAL A 8 14.24 -0.86 -6.18
N PHE A 9 13.19 -0.59 -5.39
CA PHE A 9 12.56 0.73 -5.36
C PHE A 9 13.32 1.62 -4.36
N LYS A 10 14.31 2.35 -4.89
CA LYS A 10 15.09 3.34 -4.14
C LYS A 10 14.44 4.70 -4.29
N GLN A 11 13.56 5.09 -3.36
CA GLN A 11 13.21 6.51 -3.17
C GLN A 11 13.09 6.85 -1.68
N SER A 12 13.63 8.02 -1.36
CA SER A 12 14.21 8.42 -0.08
C SER A 12 13.23 8.64 1.06
N GLN A 13 13.71 8.32 2.27
CA GLN A 13 13.23 8.67 3.60
C GLN A 13 12.61 10.08 3.68
N LYS A 14 11.28 10.17 3.54
CA LYS A 14 10.46 11.18 4.22
C LYS A 14 9.15 10.49 4.58
N HIS A 15 8.81 10.52 5.86
CA HIS A 15 7.56 9.97 6.38
C HIS A 15 6.38 10.59 5.60
N GLY A 16 5.85 9.84 4.63
CA GLY A 16 4.81 10.30 3.73
C GLY A 16 3.58 10.70 4.52
N ARG A 17 3.08 11.91 4.26
CA ARG A 17 1.93 12.50 4.95
C ARG A 17 0.70 11.62 4.70
N LYS A 18 0.03 11.22 5.79
CA LYS A 18 -1.24 10.48 5.74
C LYS A 18 -2.23 11.26 4.86
N PRO A 19 -2.90 10.60 3.89
CA PRO A 19 -3.84 11.29 3.02
C PRO A 19 -4.98 11.94 3.81
N ASN A 20 -5.32 13.18 3.45
CA ASN A 20 -6.35 13.97 4.13
C ASN A 20 -7.74 13.46 3.72
N THR A 21 -8.32 12.58 4.54
CA THR A 21 -9.65 11.99 4.30
C THR A 21 -10.78 12.99 4.61
N LEU A 22 -11.56 13.37 3.60
CA LEU A 22 -12.89 14.01 3.73
C LEU A 22 -13.97 12.93 4.10
N PRO A 23 -15.15 13.34 4.62
CA PRO A 23 -15.69 12.92 5.92
C PRO A 23 -16.22 11.47 6.00
N SER A 24 -15.78 10.80 7.08
CA SER A 24 -16.44 9.77 7.93
C SER A 24 -17.27 8.61 7.38
N GLN A 25 -17.77 8.61 6.14
CA GLN A 25 -18.74 7.63 5.62
C GLN A 25 -18.36 7.08 4.23
N SER A 26 -17.14 7.36 3.75
CA SER A 26 -16.70 6.76 2.50
C SER A 26 -16.12 5.37 2.75
N ASP A 27 -16.56 4.37 1.99
CA ASP A 27 -16.08 2.96 2.02
C ASP A 27 -14.56 2.80 1.78
N ARG A 28 -13.88 3.93 1.55
CA ARG A 28 -12.43 4.07 1.33
C ARG A 28 -11.67 4.17 2.64
N VAL A 29 -12.25 4.74 3.70
CA VAL A 29 -11.59 4.93 5.01
C VAL A 29 -11.14 3.59 5.63
N PRO A 30 -11.98 2.54 5.69
CA PRO A 30 -11.55 1.24 6.22
C PRO A 30 -10.40 0.62 5.40
N LYS A 31 -10.38 0.81 4.08
CA LYS A 31 -9.29 0.30 3.23
C LYS A 31 -7.98 1.05 3.46
N LEU A 32 -8.02 2.38 3.56
CA LEU A 32 -6.84 3.16 3.88
C LEU A 32 -6.25 2.76 5.23
N LYS A 33 -7.10 2.52 6.25
CA LYS A 33 -6.66 1.98 7.55
C LYS A 33 -6.00 0.60 7.42
N LYS A 34 -6.56 -0.29 6.59
CA LYS A 34 -5.97 -1.61 6.34
C LYS A 34 -4.62 -1.53 5.61
N ILE A 35 -4.49 -0.62 4.65
CA ILE A 35 -3.22 -0.33 3.98
C ILE A 35 -2.20 0.18 5.00
N GLU A 36 -2.58 1.13 5.85
CA GLU A 36 -1.74 1.66 6.93
C GLU A 36 -1.23 0.55 7.85
N ALA A 37 -2.11 -0.36 8.28
CA ALA A 37 -1.74 -1.49 9.14
C ALA A 37 -0.75 -2.43 8.45
N LEU A 38 -1.01 -2.84 7.21
CA LEU A 38 -0.11 -3.73 6.44
C LEU A 38 1.26 -3.08 6.18
N LEU A 39 1.29 -1.76 5.97
CA LEU A 39 2.52 -1.01 5.82
C LEU A 39 3.27 -0.90 7.15
N ALA A 40 2.58 -0.61 8.25
CA ALA A 40 3.16 -0.50 9.59
C ALA A 40 3.76 -1.84 10.04
N GLU A 41 3.03 -2.95 9.85
CA GLU A 41 3.54 -4.31 10.12
C GLU A 41 4.78 -4.65 9.28
N ALA A 42 4.86 -4.12 8.05
CA ALA A 42 6.01 -4.30 7.17
C ALA A 42 7.14 -3.29 7.43
N GLY A 43 6.95 -2.30 8.31
CA GLY A 43 7.89 -1.19 8.50
C GLY A 43 8.07 -0.31 7.24
N ARG A 44 7.05 -0.25 6.37
CA ARG A 44 7.10 0.45 5.08
C ARG A 44 6.36 1.80 5.14
N PRO A 45 6.86 2.85 4.45
CA PRO A 45 6.17 4.13 4.38
C PRO A 45 4.97 4.09 3.43
N TRP A 46 4.06 5.06 3.56
CA TRP A 46 2.93 5.28 2.63
C TRP A 46 3.35 5.36 1.16
N GLY A 47 4.55 5.92 0.88
CA GLY A 47 5.10 5.98 -0.47
C GLY A 47 5.25 4.62 -1.15
N TYR A 48 5.34 3.52 -0.40
CA TYR A 48 5.33 2.17 -0.99
C TYR A 48 3.96 1.83 -1.59
N ALA A 49 2.87 2.19 -0.91
CA ALA A 49 1.51 2.01 -1.42
C ALA A 49 1.19 2.97 -2.57
N GLU A 50 1.70 4.21 -2.53
CA GLU A 50 1.59 5.16 -3.65
C GLU A 50 2.35 4.67 -4.88
N ALA A 51 3.56 4.12 -4.72
CA ALA A 51 4.29 3.50 -5.82
C ALA A 51 3.50 2.32 -6.44
N MET A 52 2.87 1.47 -5.62
CA MET A 52 1.98 0.41 -6.13
C MET A 52 0.78 0.97 -6.88
N ALA A 53 0.14 2.03 -6.37
CA ALA A 53 -0.95 2.70 -7.06
C ALA A 53 -0.51 3.27 -8.42
N GLN A 54 0.69 3.85 -8.48
CA GLN A 54 1.28 4.35 -9.71
C GLN A 54 1.59 3.23 -10.70
N HIS A 55 2.10 2.08 -10.24
CA HIS A 55 2.41 0.95 -11.11
C HIS A 55 1.15 0.25 -11.66
N MET A 56 0.16 0.00 -10.80
CA MET A 56 -1.05 -0.76 -11.16
C MET A 56 -2.10 0.10 -11.87
N TYR A 57 -2.27 1.35 -11.46
CA TYR A 57 -3.40 2.20 -11.86
C TYR A 57 -2.98 3.56 -12.40
N LYS A 58 -1.67 3.84 -12.50
CA LYS A 58 -1.12 5.14 -12.95
C LYS A 58 -1.60 6.34 -12.11
N LYS A 59 -1.88 6.10 -10.82
CA LYS A 59 -2.32 7.13 -9.87
C LYS A 59 -1.21 7.52 -8.92
N GLU A 60 -0.94 8.82 -8.85
CA GLU A 60 0.15 9.36 -8.04
C GLU A 60 -0.13 9.29 -6.53
N LYS A 61 -1.40 9.38 -6.13
CA LYS A 61 -1.82 9.35 -4.71
C LYS A 61 -2.98 8.40 -4.49
N LEU A 62 -2.99 7.77 -3.31
CA LEU A 62 -4.11 6.92 -2.85
C LEU A 62 -5.43 7.69 -2.73
N GLU A 63 -5.37 9.01 -2.56
CA GLU A 63 -6.54 9.90 -2.54
C GLU A 63 -7.31 9.92 -3.87
N PHE A 64 -6.65 9.60 -4.99
CA PHE A 64 -7.30 9.48 -6.29
C PHE A 64 -7.78 8.07 -6.59
N CYS A 65 -7.42 7.08 -5.76
CA CYS A 65 -7.83 5.70 -5.97
C CYS A 65 -9.29 5.45 -5.61
N SER A 66 -10.00 4.71 -6.45
CA SER A 66 -11.35 4.23 -6.18
C SER A 66 -11.36 3.13 -5.13
N HIS A 67 -12.55 2.74 -4.67
CA HIS A 67 -12.72 1.67 -3.69
C HIS A 67 -12.08 0.34 -4.15
N ASP A 68 -12.31 -0.05 -5.41
CA ASP A 68 -11.81 -1.31 -5.97
C ASP A 68 -10.30 -1.31 -6.17
N GLU A 69 -9.74 -0.18 -6.61
CA GLU A 69 -8.29 -0.04 -6.76
C GLU A 69 -7.56 -0.14 -5.42
N LEU A 70 -8.11 0.49 -4.36
CA LEU A 70 -7.59 0.33 -3.01
C LEU A 70 -7.68 -1.14 -2.54
N ALA A 71 -8.73 -1.87 -2.93
CA ALA A 71 -8.85 -3.30 -2.63
C ALA A 71 -7.75 -4.12 -3.35
N GLY A 72 -7.43 -3.77 -4.59
CA GLY A 72 -6.32 -4.37 -5.35
C GLY A 72 -4.95 -4.13 -4.69
N ILE A 73 -4.71 -2.91 -4.19
CA ILE A 73 -3.48 -2.58 -3.45
C ILE A 73 -3.38 -3.41 -2.17
N ILE A 74 -4.47 -3.56 -1.41
CA ILE A 74 -4.52 -4.43 -0.23
C ILE A 74 -4.18 -5.88 -0.60
N ALA A 75 -4.77 -6.41 -1.68
CA ALA A 75 -4.50 -7.77 -2.13
C ALA A 75 -3.01 -7.96 -2.49
N GLY A 76 -2.40 -6.97 -3.15
CA GLY A 76 -0.97 -6.94 -3.44
C GLY A 76 -0.11 -6.96 -2.18
N LEU A 77 -0.43 -6.11 -1.19
CA LEU A 77 0.25 -6.06 0.10
C LEU A 77 0.15 -7.37 0.88
N VAL A 78 -1.04 -7.96 0.96
CA VAL A 78 -1.25 -9.26 1.63
C VAL A 78 -0.47 -10.37 0.93
N LYS A 79 -0.48 -10.40 -0.41
CA LYS A 79 0.31 -11.38 -1.19
C LYS A 79 1.80 -11.19 -0.95
N ASN A 80 2.27 -9.95 -0.89
CA ASN A 80 3.67 -9.64 -0.58
C ASN A 80 4.05 -10.07 0.86
N ALA A 81 3.21 -9.75 1.84
CA ALA A 81 3.42 -10.16 3.23
C ALA A 81 3.49 -11.69 3.38
N LYS A 82 2.61 -12.44 2.68
CA LYS A 82 2.67 -13.91 2.61
C LYS A 82 3.97 -14.40 1.98
N ARG A 83 4.45 -13.78 0.90
CA ARG A 83 5.74 -14.12 0.26
C ARG A 83 6.93 -13.87 1.17
N GLU A 84 6.85 -12.84 2.00
CA GLU A 84 7.87 -12.49 2.99
C GLU A 84 7.77 -13.33 4.29
N GLY A 85 6.83 -14.29 4.35
CA GLY A 85 6.65 -15.18 5.51
C GLY A 85 5.98 -14.50 6.72
N ARG A 86 5.41 -13.31 6.56
CA ARG A 86 4.72 -12.62 7.66
C ARG A 86 3.30 -13.16 7.84
N ARG A 87 2.90 -13.42 9.09
CA ARG A 87 1.50 -13.68 9.44
C ARG A 87 0.76 -12.34 9.36
N THR A 88 -0.14 -12.23 8.40
CA THR A 88 -1.13 -11.14 8.36
C THR A 88 -2.35 -11.64 9.14
N SER A 89 -2.62 -11.04 10.30
CA SER A 89 -3.73 -11.39 11.20
C SER A 89 -4.97 -10.53 10.95
#